data_AF-A0A8W8IQW1-F1
#
_entry.id   AF-A0A8W8IQW1-F1
#
_cell.length_a   1.000
_cell.length_b   1.000
_cell.length_c   1.000
_cell.angle_alpha   90.00
_cell.angle_beta   90.00
_cell.angle_gamma   90.00
#
_symmetry.space_group_name_H-M   'P 1'
#
loop_
_entity.id
_entity.type
_entity.pdbx_description
1 polymer ?
#
loop_
_entity_poly.entity_id
_entity_poly.type
_entity_poly.pdbx_seq_one_letter_code
_entity_poly.pdbx_strand_id
1 'polypeptide(L)'
;MTLEERKEKTCRLYAKVFQSDEALHPIHYEEKNWLGEQWSGGCYTAMMPPGFLTNFGEEIRRPVGNLYFAGTETATQWSGYMEGAVQAGERAAREISFAMKRISKDEIWQEEKENPVVKAYPFENSFLERNLPSVGGFLKCVSVTTALAVGSAGLFLYWRKR
;
A
#
# COMPACT_ATOMS: atom_id res chain seq x y z
N MET A 1 -16.41 -24.52 6.30
CA MET A 1 -17.24 -24.38 5.08
C MET A 1 -16.65 -25.24 3.98
N THR A 2 -17.51 -25.85 3.17
CA THR A 2 -17.12 -26.57 1.96
C THR A 2 -16.85 -25.59 0.80
N LEU A 3 -16.30 -26.10 -0.30
CA LEU A 3 -16.08 -25.31 -1.52
C LEU A 3 -17.40 -24.82 -2.13
N GLU A 4 -18.42 -25.68 -2.18
CA GLU A 4 -19.74 -25.30 -2.70
C GLU A 4 -20.43 -24.23 -1.83
N GLU A 5 -20.31 -24.31 -0.49
CA GLU A 5 -20.86 -23.27 0.40
C GLU A 5 -20.18 -21.90 0.18
N ARG A 6 -18.86 -21.88 -0.11
CA ARG A 6 -18.15 -20.64 -0.43
C ARG A 6 -18.59 -20.08 -1.77
N LYS A 7 -18.64 -20.93 -2.81
CA LYS A 7 -19.16 -20.59 -4.14
C LYS A 7 -20.57 -19.99 -4.07
N GLU A 8 -21.49 -20.65 -3.38
CA GLU A 8 -22.88 -20.20 -3.23
C GLU A 8 -22.97 -18.82 -2.57
N LYS A 9 -22.19 -18.58 -1.50
CA LYS A 9 -22.14 -17.26 -0.86
C LYS A 9 -21.56 -16.18 -1.78
N THR A 10 -20.51 -16.50 -2.53
CA THR A 10 -19.92 -15.58 -3.52
C THR A 10 -20.94 -15.21 -4.61
N CYS A 11 -21.61 -16.20 -5.20
CA CYS A 11 -22.65 -15.98 -6.19
C CYS A 11 -23.81 -15.13 -5.66
N ARG A 12 -24.30 -15.41 -4.45
CA ARG A 12 -25.35 -14.59 -3.82
C ARG A 12 -24.89 -13.16 -3.55
N LEU A 13 -23.64 -12.97 -3.12
CA LEU A 13 -23.09 -11.63 -2.93
C LEU A 13 -23.02 -10.88 -4.26
N TYR A 14 -22.55 -11.52 -5.32
CA TYR A 14 -22.50 -10.93 -6.67
C TYR A 14 -23.90 -10.61 -7.19
N ALA A 15 -24.87 -11.52 -7.05
CA ALA A 15 -26.24 -11.26 -7.45
C ALA A 15 -26.84 -10.05 -6.74
N LYS A 16 -26.55 -9.90 -5.44
CA LYS A 16 -26.98 -8.73 -4.65
C LYS A 16 -26.29 -7.44 -5.11
N VAL A 17 -24.97 -7.47 -5.31
CA VAL A 17 -24.17 -6.27 -5.67
C VAL A 17 -24.50 -5.80 -7.09
N PHE A 18 -24.58 -6.73 -8.04
CA PHE A 18 -24.88 -6.44 -9.43
C PHE A 18 -26.38 -6.38 -9.73
N GLN A 19 -27.24 -6.71 -8.75
CA GLN A 19 -28.70 -6.78 -8.91
C GLN A 19 -29.11 -7.66 -10.10
N SER A 20 -28.43 -8.80 -10.26
CA SER A 20 -28.62 -9.70 -11.38
C SER A 20 -28.59 -11.17 -10.94
N ASP A 21 -29.66 -11.89 -11.26
CA ASP A 21 -29.76 -13.33 -10.99
C ASP A 21 -28.83 -14.16 -11.88
N GLU A 22 -28.28 -13.59 -12.96
CA GLU A 22 -27.28 -14.27 -13.79
C GLU A 22 -26.05 -14.70 -12.97
N ALA A 23 -25.67 -13.91 -11.95
CA ALA A 23 -24.56 -14.22 -11.06
C ALA A 23 -24.80 -15.45 -10.17
N LEU A 24 -26.05 -15.94 -10.06
CA LEU A 24 -26.39 -17.19 -9.36
C LEU A 24 -26.10 -18.44 -10.19
N HIS A 25 -25.77 -18.29 -11.47
CA HIS A 25 -25.60 -19.39 -12.42
C HIS A 25 -24.18 -19.44 -13.02
N PRO A 26 -23.12 -19.61 -12.19
CA PRO A 26 -21.76 -19.71 -12.71
C PRO A 26 -21.58 -21.00 -13.52
N ILE A 27 -20.89 -20.90 -14.66
CA ILE A 27 -20.51 -22.07 -15.47
C ILE A 27 -19.29 -22.81 -14.91
N HIS A 28 -18.49 -22.14 -14.08
CA HIS A 28 -17.27 -22.68 -13.47
C HIS A 28 -16.90 -21.94 -12.18
N TYR A 29 -16.12 -22.57 -11.30
CA TYR A 29 -15.62 -21.97 -10.07
C TYR A 29 -14.26 -22.55 -9.68
N GLU A 30 -13.30 -21.67 -9.40
CA GLU A 30 -11.97 -22.02 -8.89
C GLU A 30 -11.64 -21.17 -7.68
N GLU A 31 -10.92 -21.75 -6.72
CA GLU A 31 -10.39 -21.03 -5.57
C GLU A 31 -9.06 -21.62 -5.11
N LYS A 32 -8.23 -20.79 -4.49
CA LYS A 32 -6.97 -21.21 -3.87
C LYS A 32 -6.86 -20.63 -2.47
N ASN A 33 -6.68 -21.51 -1.49
CA ASN A 33 -6.36 -21.11 -0.12
C ASN A 33 -4.84 -20.98 0.06
N TRP A 34 -4.31 -19.76 -0.07
CA TRP A 34 -2.88 -19.49 0.12
C TRP A 34 -2.40 -19.65 1.56
N LEU A 35 -3.28 -19.52 2.56
CA LEU A 35 -2.93 -19.81 3.96
C LEU A 35 -2.65 -21.30 4.20
N GLY A 36 -3.15 -22.17 3.31
CA GLY A 36 -2.88 -23.61 3.36
C GLY A 36 -1.57 -24.03 2.69
N GLU A 37 -0.87 -23.12 2.02
CA GLU A 37 0.34 -23.45 1.27
C GLU A 37 1.59 -23.40 2.16
N GLN A 38 2.10 -24.58 2.54
CA GLN A 38 3.24 -24.71 3.45
C GLN A 38 4.52 -23.98 2.96
N TRP A 39 4.70 -23.84 1.64
CA TRP A 39 5.89 -23.22 1.04
C TRP A 39 5.75 -21.72 0.80
N SER A 40 4.57 -21.15 1.07
CA SER A 40 4.31 -19.71 0.97
C SER A 40 4.00 -19.10 2.34
N GLY A 41 3.28 -19.82 3.21
CA GLY A 41 2.82 -19.32 4.50
C GLY A 41 1.63 -18.35 4.43
N GLY A 42 1.23 -17.95 3.22
CA GLY A 42 0.13 -17.02 2.97
C GLY A 42 0.34 -16.24 1.67
N CYS A 43 -0.48 -15.21 1.48
CA CYS A 43 -0.36 -14.21 0.40
C CYS A 43 -0.94 -12.86 0.86
N TYR A 44 -0.58 -11.74 0.23
CA TYR A 44 0.38 -11.62 -0.88
C TYR A 44 1.85 -11.61 -0.43
N THR A 45 2.13 -11.09 0.76
CA THR A 45 3.48 -10.84 1.26
C THR A 45 3.50 -10.91 2.77
N ALA A 46 4.70 -11.02 3.35
CA ALA A 46 4.87 -10.86 4.79
C ALA A 46 4.46 -9.44 5.24
N MET A 47 3.74 -9.37 6.37
CA MET A 47 3.36 -8.11 7.01
C MET A 47 4.14 -7.93 8.32
N MET A 48 4.65 -6.72 8.54
CA MET A 48 5.44 -6.40 9.72
C MET A 48 4.53 -5.92 10.86
N PRO A 49 4.55 -6.57 12.05
CA PRO A 49 3.80 -6.10 13.21
C PRO A 49 4.40 -4.79 13.76
N PRO A 50 3.66 -4.05 14.61
CA PRO A 50 4.15 -2.83 15.23
C PRO A 50 5.52 -3.01 15.90
N GLY A 51 6.43 -2.07 15.66
CA GLY A 51 7.79 -2.08 16.20
C GLY A 51 8.79 -2.98 15.44
N PHE A 52 8.34 -3.86 14.54
CA PHE A 52 9.27 -4.71 13.78
C PHE A 52 10.16 -3.89 12.84
N LEU A 53 9.57 -3.03 12.01
CA LEU A 53 10.33 -2.26 11.02
C LEU A 53 11.39 -1.35 11.67
N THR A 54 11.09 -0.75 12.82
CA THR A 54 12.03 0.13 13.52
C THR A 54 13.16 -0.63 14.23
N ASN A 55 12.91 -1.86 14.69
CA ASN A 55 13.91 -2.65 15.40
C ASN A 55 14.74 -3.54 14.47
N PHE A 56 14.18 -4.00 13.35
CA PHE A 56 14.76 -5.04 12.48
C PHE A 56 14.69 -4.72 10.98
N GLY A 57 14.15 -3.56 10.58
CA GLY A 57 13.96 -3.21 9.17
C GLY A 57 15.25 -3.16 8.36
N GLU A 58 16.38 -2.78 8.96
CA GLU A 58 17.68 -2.78 8.29
C GLU A 58 18.20 -4.21 8.00
N GLU A 59 17.76 -5.19 8.77
CA GLU A 59 18.26 -6.57 8.71
C GLU A 59 17.63 -7.38 7.58
N ILE A 60 16.47 -6.96 7.06
CA ILE A 60 15.67 -7.76 6.10
C ILE A 60 16.42 -8.18 4.84
N ARG A 61 17.47 -7.45 4.48
CA ARG A 61 18.30 -7.71 3.29
C ARG A 61 19.79 -7.64 3.56
N ARG A 62 20.20 -7.58 4.84
CA ARG A 62 21.62 -7.54 5.21
C ARG A 62 22.25 -8.91 4.91
N PRO A 63 23.35 -8.99 4.13
CA PRO A 63 24.03 -10.26 3.89
C PRO A 63 24.59 -10.87 5.19
N VAL A 64 24.58 -12.19 5.29
CA VAL A 64 25.19 -12.95 6.39
C VAL A 64 26.28 -13.84 5.82
N GLY A 65 27.54 -13.39 5.90
CA GLY A 65 28.66 -14.04 5.23
C GLY A 65 28.46 -14.06 3.72
N ASN A 66 28.41 -15.27 3.13
CA ASN A 66 28.16 -15.46 1.70
C ASN A 66 26.67 -15.69 1.36
N LEU A 67 25.77 -15.49 2.33
CA LEU A 67 24.32 -15.57 2.11
C LEU A 67 23.76 -14.19 1.80
N TYR A 68 23.12 -14.07 0.64
CA TYR A 68 22.45 -12.86 0.17
C TYR A 68 20.95 -13.11 0.07
N PHE A 69 20.15 -12.13 0.48
CA PHE A 69 18.70 -12.28 0.59
C PHE A 69 17.99 -11.52 -0.52
N ALA A 70 17.27 -12.28 -1.35
CA ALA A 70 16.31 -11.81 -2.35
C ALA A 70 14.87 -11.97 -1.83
N GLY A 71 13.90 -12.19 -2.71
CA GLY A 71 12.48 -12.25 -2.36
C GLY A 71 11.86 -10.86 -2.31
N THR A 72 10.58 -10.76 -2.67
CA THR A 72 9.91 -9.46 -2.87
C THR A 72 9.88 -8.60 -1.59
N GLU A 73 9.91 -9.23 -0.42
CA GLU A 73 9.99 -8.60 0.90
C GLU A 73 11.26 -7.76 1.09
N THR A 74 12.30 -8.02 0.30
CA THR A 74 13.59 -7.32 0.39
C THR A 74 13.74 -6.17 -0.61
N ALA A 75 12.76 -6.00 -1.50
CA ALA A 75 12.70 -4.92 -2.49
C ALA A 75 12.50 -3.54 -1.84
N THR A 76 12.88 -2.48 -2.55
CA THR A 76 12.65 -1.09 -2.14
C THR A 76 11.53 -0.43 -2.95
N GLN A 77 11.16 -1.00 -4.09
CA GLN A 77 10.00 -0.60 -4.87
C GLN A 77 9.09 -1.81 -5.09
N TRP A 78 7.78 -1.61 -4.95
CA TRP A 78 6.77 -2.66 -5.15
C TRP A 78 7.05 -3.95 -4.36
N SER A 79 7.57 -3.83 -3.15
CA SER A 79 7.72 -4.96 -2.23
C SER A 79 6.35 -5.63 -1.98
N GLY A 80 6.32 -6.95 -2.07
CA GLY A 80 5.10 -7.76 -2.03
C GLY A 80 4.48 -8.06 -3.39
N TYR A 81 5.06 -7.55 -4.48
CA TYR A 81 4.62 -7.80 -5.86
C TYR A 81 5.67 -8.57 -6.67
N MET A 82 5.28 -9.02 -7.86
CA MET A 82 6.21 -9.64 -8.82
C MET A 82 7.36 -8.70 -9.20
N GLU A 83 7.08 -7.40 -9.33
CA GLU A 83 8.09 -6.37 -9.61
C GLU A 83 9.18 -6.32 -8.51
N GLY A 84 8.75 -6.33 -7.24
CA GLY A 84 9.68 -6.42 -6.12
C GLY A 84 10.49 -7.73 -6.12
N ALA A 85 9.91 -8.85 -6.56
CA ALA A 85 10.63 -10.11 -6.67
C ALA A 85 11.76 -10.04 -7.71
N VAL A 86 11.50 -9.40 -8.85
CA VAL A 86 12.52 -9.14 -9.89
C VAL A 86 13.61 -8.23 -9.34
N GLN A 87 13.23 -7.05 -8.83
CA GLN A 87 14.18 -6.07 -8.30
C GLN A 87 15.10 -6.69 -7.23
N ALA A 88 14.52 -7.41 -6.26
CA ALA A 88 15.26 -8.06 -5.19
C ALA A 88 16.18 -9.17 -5.69
N GLY A 89 15.70 -10.02 -6.61
CA GLY A 89 16.46 -11.12 -7.19
C GLY A 89 17.69 -10.64 -7.96
N GLU A 90 17.49 -9.66 -8.84
CA GLU A 90 18.59 -9.08 -9.60
C GLU A 90 19.59 -8.33 -8.70
N ARG A 91 19.09 -7.55 -7.73
CA ARG A 91 19.97 -6.86 -6.77
C ARG A 91 20.83 -7.85 -6.00
N ALA A 92 20.26 -8.93 -5.47
CA ALA A 92 21.03 -9.95 -4.76
C ALA A 92 22.07 -10.65 -5.67
N ALA A 93 21.74 -10.92 -6.93
CA ALA A 93 22.69 -11.45 -7.91
C ALA A 93 23.84 -10.48 -8.20
N ARG A 94 23.54 -9.17 -8.24
CA ARG A 94 24.56 -8.12 -8.40
C ARG A 94 25.41 -7.93 -7.14
N GLU A 95 24.85 -8.07 -5.93
CA GLU A 95 25.64 -8.09 -4.69
C GLU A 95 26.67 -9.24 -4.70
N ILE A 96 26.27 -10.43 -5.15
CA ILE A 96 27.17 -11.57 -5.34
C ILE A 96 28.22 -11.27 -6.41
N SER A 97 27.82 -10.68 -7.54
CA SER A 97 28.73 -10.29 -8.63
C SER A 97 29.78 -9.28 -8.18
N PHE A 98 29.38 -8.31 -7.34
CA PHE A 98 30.28 -7.35 -6.71
C PHE A 98 31.26 -8.04 -5.75
N ALA A 99 30.80 -8.96 -4.91
CA ALA A 99 31.67 -9.74 -4.02
C ALA A 99 32.70 -10.58 -4.80
N MET A 100 32.33 -11.07 -5.99
CA MET A 100 33.22 -11.75 -6.93
C MET A 100 34.10 -10.80 -7.76
N LYS A 101 34.05 -9.49 -7.51
CA LYS A 101 34.80 -8.45 -8.24
C LYS A 101 34.52 -8.39 -9.74
N ARG A 102 33.28 -8.73 -10.15
CA ARG A 102 32.85 -8.69 -11.56
C ARG A 102 32.23 -7.36 -11.98
N ILE A 103 31.66 -6.64 -11.02
CA ILE A 103 31.03 -5.33 -11.21
C ILE A 103 31.50 -4.38 -10.09
N SER A 104 31.32 -3.08 -10.28
CA SER A 104 31.54 -2.08 -9.24
C SER A 104 30.37 -2.01 -8.25
N LYS A 105 30.55 -1.26 -7.16
CA LYS A 105 29.53 -1.15 -6.10
C LYS A 105 28.30 -0.37 -6.56
N ASP A 106 28.50 0.65 -7.41
CA ASP A 106 27.46 1.49 -7.99
C ASP A 106 26.57 0.73 -8.98
N GLU A 107 27.05 -0.38 -9.53
CA GLU A 107 26.26 -1.24 -10.42
C GLU A 107 25.28 -2.17 -9.67
N ILE A 108 25.34 -2.28 -8.34
CA ILE A 108 24.46 -3.19 -7.57
C ILE A 108 22.99 -2.76 -7.67
N TRP A 109 22.73 -1.48 -7.46
CA TRP A 109 21.40 -0.88 -7.55
C TRP A 109 21.27 -0.19 -8.89
N GLN A 110 20.33 -0.67 -9.71
CA GLN A 110 20.09 -0.15 -11.04
C GLN A 110 18.67 0.40 -11.12
N GLU A 111 18.54 1.53 -11.81
CA GLU A 111 17.25 2.11 -12.13
C GLU A 111 16.73 1.48 -13.42
N GLU A 112 15.50 0.97 -13.38
CA GLU A 112 14.86 0.36 -14.54
C GLU A 112 14.29 1.45 -15.46
N LYS A 113 14.42 1.26 -16.76
CA LYS A 113 13.86 2.21 -17.73
C LYS A 113 12.35 2.07 -17.79
N GLU A 114 11.65 3.19 -17.94
CA GLU A 114 10.19 3.17 -18.07
C GLU A 114 9.75 2.33 -19.28
N ASN A 115 8.71 1.53 -19.08
CA ASN A 115 8.16 0.70 -20.12
C ASN A 115 7.44 1.57 -21.19
N PRO A 116 7.79 1.48 -22.48
CA PRO A 116 7.20 2.33 -23.51
C PRO A 116 5.73 1.99 -23.82
N VAL A 117 5.28 0.77 -23.48
CA VAL A 117 3.92 0.27 -23.72
C VAL A 117 3.01 0.58 -22.52
N VAL A 118 3.49 0.35 -21.30
CA VAL A 118 2.75 0.59 -20.05
C VAL A 118 3.34 1.81 -19.35
N LYS A 119 2.88 2.99 -19.74
CA LYS A 119 3.39 4.27 -19.22
C LYS A 119 2.77 4.63 -17.87
N ALA A 120 3.57 5.21 -16.99
CA ALA A 120 3.09 5.74 -15.72
C ALA A 120 2.57 7.17 -15.91
N TYR A 121 1.28 7.39 -15.65
CA TYR A 121 0.71 8.74 -15.60
C TYR A 121 0.85 9.32 -14.20
N PRO A 122 1.18 10.62 -14.07
CA PRO A 122 1.29 11.25 -12.77
C PRO A 122 -0.05 11.26 -12.04
N PHE A 123 -0.02 11.08 -10.72
CA PHE A 123 -1.20 11.26 -9.87
C PHE A 123 -1.44 12.77 -9.66
N GLU A 124 -2.52 13.29 -10.24
CA GLU A 124 -2.92 14.68 -10.08
C GLU A 124 -4.03 14.83 -9.03
N ASN A 125 -3.79 15.68 -8.04
CA ASN A 125 -4.83 16.08 -7.08
C ASN A 125 -5.44 17.43 -7.51
N SER A 126 -6.74 17.58 -7.31
CA SER A 126 -7.46 18.85 -7.48
C SER A 126 -7.10 19.86 -6.38
N PHE A 127 -7.52 21.12 -6.58
CA PHE A 127 -7.39 22.14 -5.55
C PHE A 127 -8.16 21.76 -4.28
N LEU A 128 -9.37 21.20 -4.40
CA LEU A 128 -10.19 20.86 -3.25
C LEU A 128 -9.61 19.67 -2.47
N GLU A 129 -9.10 18.64 -3.12
CA GLU A 129 -8.46 17.51 -2.44
C GLU A 129 -7.24 17.94 -1.62
N ARG A 130 -6.51 18.96 -2.08
CA ARG A 130 -5.36 19.50 -1.35
C ARG A 130 -5.72 20.42 -0.19
N ASN A 131 -6.82 21.17 -0.30
CA ASN A 131 -7.10 22.30 0.60
C ASN A 131 -8.32 22.11 1.50
N LEU A 132 -9.20 21.14 1.21
CA LEU A 132 -10.31 20.84 2.13
C LEU A 132 -9.75 20.37 3.47
N PRO A 133 -10.22 20.93 4.59
CA PRO A 133 -9.71 20.55 5.89
C PRO A 133 -10.18 19.14 6.26
N SER A 134 -9.41 18.47 7.11
CA SER A 134 -9.91 17.29 7.84
C SER A 134 -11.08 17.67 8.75
N VAL A 135 -11.83 16.70 9.26
CA VAL A 135 -12.93 16.94 10.22
C VAL A 135 -12.47 17.77 11.42
N GLY A 136 -11.30 17.46 11.98
CA GLY A 136 -10.71 18.24 13.08
C GLY A 136 -10.28 19.65 12.66
N GLY A 137 -9.77 19.82 11.44
CA GLY A 137 -9.48 21.14 10.86
C GLY A 137 -10.75 21.97 10.69
N PHE A 138 -11.82 21.38 10.18
CA PHE A 138 -13.12 22.03 10.01
C PHE A 138 -13.69 22.49 11.35
N LEU A 139 -13.71 21.63 12.37
CA LEU A 139 -14.18 22.00 13.71
C LEU A 139 -13.36 23.15 14.31
N LYS A 140 -12.04 23.19 14.09
CA LYS A 140 -11.19 24.32 14.51
C LYS A 140 -11.58 25.60 13.78
N CYS A 141 -11.75 25.55 12.46
CA CYS A 141 -12.18 26.71 11.67
C CYS A 141 -13.53 27.24 12.15
N VAL A 142 -14.53 26.36 12.29
CA VAL A 142 -15.85 26.73 12.83
C VAL A 142 -15.71 27.35 14.22
N SER A 143 -14.98 26.71 15.13
CA SER A 143 -14.79 27.21 16.50
C SER A 143 -14.15 28.60 16.52
N VAL A 144 -13.12 28.82 15.72
CA VAL A 144 -12.43 30.12 15.62
C VAL A 144 -13.36 31.17 15.00
N THR A 145 -14.03 30.87 13.90
CA THR A 145 -14.97 31.80 13.25
C THR A 145 -16.12 32.17 14.19
N THR A 146 -16.68 31.21 14.92
CA THR A 146 -17.72 31.47 15.92
C THR A 146 -17.19 32.33 17.08
N ALA A 147 -16.01 32.02 17.63
CA ALA A 147 -15.42 32.80 18.71
C ALA A 147 -15.13 34.25 18.29
N LEU A 148 -14.59 34.44 17.08
CA LEU A 148 -14.39 35.77 16.51
C LEU A 148 -15.70 36.52 16.31
N ALA A 149 -16.73 35.87 15.75
CA ALA A 149 -18.04 36.49 15.55
C ALA A 149 -18.69 36.93 16.88
N VAL A 150 -18.66 36.08 17.91
CA VAL A 150 -19.18 36.41 19.25
C VAL A 150 -18.38 37.55 19.89
N GLY A 151 -17.05 37.51 19.79
CA GLY A 151 -16.18 38.57 20.31
C GLY A 151 -16.44 39.92 19.67
N SER A 152 -16.56 39.97 18.34
CA SER A 152 -16.88 41.18 17.59
C SER A 152 -18.26 41.74 17.95
N ALA A 153 -19.28 40.89 18.07
CA ALA A 153 -20.62 41.31 18.49
C ALA A 153 -20.62 41.89 19.92
N GLY A 154 -19.90 41.26 20.84
CA GLY A 154 -19.74 41.74 22.22
C GLY A 154 -19.09 43.12 22.29
N LEU A 155 -18.00 43.33 21.56
CA LEU A 155 -17.32 44.63 21.45
C LEU A 155 -18.24 45.72 20.89
N PHE A 156 -18.98 45.42 19.82
CA PHE A 156 -19.93 46.36 19.22
C PHE A 156 -21.03 46.79 20.21
N LEU A 157 -21.60 45.83 20.95
CA LEU A 157 -22.61 46.12 21.97
C LEU A 157 -22.05 46.92 23.15
N TYR A 158 -20.80 46.67 23.55
CA TYR A 158 -20.12 47.45 24.58
C TYR A 158 -19.92 48.90 24.16
N TRP A 159 -19.47 49.14 22.92
CA TRP A 159 -19.24 50.48 22.38
C TRP A 159 -20.55 51.28 22.20
N ARG A 160 -21.66 50.62 21.86
CA ARG A 160 -22.97 51.28 21.70
C ARG A 160 -23.62 51.70 23.03
N LYS A 161 -23.22 51.10 24.15
CA LYS A 161 -23.72 51.45 25.50
C LYS A 161 -22.95 52.61 26.16
N ARG A 162 -21.83 53.03 25.59
CA ARG A 162 -21.14 54.28 25.92
C ARG A 162 -21.68 55.42 25.06
#